data_AF-A0A6L3F210-F1
#
_entry.id   AF-A0A6L3F210-F1
#
_cell.length_a   1.000
_cell.length_b   1.000
_cell.length_c   1.000
_cell.angle_alpha   90.00
_cell.angle_beta   90.00
_cell.angle_gamma   90.00
#
_symmetry.space_group_name_H-M   'P 1'
#
loop_
_entity.id
_entity.type
_entity.pdbx_description
1 polymer ?
#
loop_
_entity_poly.entity_id
_entity_poly.type
_entity_poly.pdbx_seq_one_letter_code
_entity_poly.pdbx_strand_id
1 'polypeptide(L)'
;MNIDGHEIAWNMIRLAFASVADMAVVPMQDLMSLGNEARMNFPGKVGGYWCWRFNWQMVHSNISQRLIELVEIYGRFPADQPASSQQSIEVEQA
;
A
#
# COMPACT_ATOMS: atom_id res chain seq x y z
N MET A 1 -13.34 9.17 -11.87
CA MET A 1 -12.84 7.94 -11.21
C MET A 1 -13.68 6.81 -11.79
N ASN A 2 -13.07 5.85 -12.49
CA ASN A 2 -13.81 4.67 -12.97
C ASN A 2 -13.89 3.68 -11.78
N ILE A 3 -15.10 3.28 -11.39
CA ILE A 3 -15.38 2.43 -10.21
C ILE A 3 -16.27 1.29 -10.70
N ASP A 4 -15.70 0.36 -11.45
CA ASP A 4 -16.38 -0.85 -11.94
C ASP A 4 -16.30 -2.01 -10.94
N GLY A 5 -15.59 -1.82 -9.82
CA GLY A 5 -15.45 -2.78 -8.72
C GLY A 5 -14.30 -3.77 -8.87
N HIS A 6 -13.57 -3.77 -10.00
CA HIS A 6 -12.47 -4.71 -10.22
C HIS A 6 -11.21 -4.41 -9.38
N GLU A 7 -11.01 -3.14 -8.99
CA GLU A 7 -9.84 -2.69 -8.23
C GLU A 7 -10.22 -2.04 -6.89
N ILE A 8 -11.13 -2.68 -6.13
CA ILE A 8 -11.70 -2.08 -4.92
C ILE A 8 -10.64 -1.65 -3.88
N ALA A 9 -9.60 -2.45 -3.65
CA ALA A 9 -8.52 -2.12 -2.71
C ALA A 9 -7.82 -0.81 -3.12
N TRP A 10 -7.42 -0.69 -4.39
CA TRP A 10 -6.77 0.51 -4.93
C TRP A 10 -7.70 1.72 -5.01
N ASN A 11 -9.00 1.51 -5.25
CA ASN A 11 -9.99 2.58 -5.18
C ASN A 11 -10.09 3.15 -3.76
N MET A 12 -10.09 2.29 -2.73
CA MET A 12 -10.11 2.70 -1.32
C MET A 12 -8.80 3.38 -0.89
N ILE A 13 -7.65 2.88 -1.36
CA ILE A 13 -6.35 3.53 -1.14
C ILE A 13 -6.36 4.96 -1.72
N ARG A 14 -6.86 5.12 -2.95
CA ARG A 14 -6.98 6.43 -3.59
C ARG A 14 -7.86 7.39 -2.79
N LEU A 15 -8.97 6.90 -2.22
CA LEU A 15 -9.85 7.70 -1.36
C LEU A 15 -9.16 8.10 -0.05
N ALA A 16 -8.40 7.18 0.58
CA ALA A 16 -7.65 7.50 1.78
C ALA A 16 -6.61 8.61 1.51
N PHE A 17 -5.90 8.53 0.38
CA PHE A 17 -4.95 9.55 -0.03
C PHE A 17 -5.61 10.88 -0.39
N ALA A 18 -6.80 10.87 -0.98
CA ALA A 18 -7.56 12.08 -1.31
C ALA A 18 -8.18 12.80 -0.10
N SER A 19 -8.21 12.16 1.07
CA SER A 19 -8.85 12.72 2.26
C SER A 19 -8.07 13.91 2.85
N VAL A 20 -8.73 14.67 3.73
CA VAL A 20 -8.12 15.78 4.49
C VAL A 20 -7.34 15.31 5.72
N ALA A 21 -7.21 14.01 5.96
CA ALA A 21 -6.47 13.50 7.10
C ALA A 21 -4.96 13.76 6.97
N ASP A 22 -4.32 14.13 8.07
CA ASP A 22 -2.88 14.40 8.14
C ASP A 22 -2.04 13.18 7.72
N MET A 23 -2.52 11.98 8.04
CA MET A 23 -1.84 10.72 7.72
C MET A 23 -2.78 9.72 7.04
N ALA A 24 -2.30 9.08 5.98
CA ALA A 24 -2.95 7.95 5.33
C ALA A 24 -2.05 6.72 5.47
N VAL A 25 -2.57 5.65 6.08
CA VAL A 25 -1.84 4.39 6.31
C VAL A 25 -2.57 3.28 5.55
N VAL A 26 -1.82 2.45 4.84
CA VAL A 26 -2.36 1.34 4.03
C VAL A 26 -1.73 0.02 4.49
N PRO A 27 -2.52 -1.02 4.78
CA PRO A 27 -2.01 -2.37 5.01
C PRO A 27 -1.28 -2.90 3.77
N MET A 28 -0.16 -3.58 3.98
CA MET A 28 0.63 -4.13 2.89
C MET A 28 -0.16 -5.13 2.03
N GLN A 29 -1.13 -5.84 2.63
CA GLN A 29 -2.06 -6.74 1.95
C GLN A 29 -2.91 -6.05 0.88
N ASP A 30 -3.35 -4.81 1.14
CA ASP A 30 -4.20 -4.05 0.22
C ASP A 30 -3.41 -3.54 -0.99
N LEU A 31 -2.12 -3.22 -0.81
CA LEU A 31 -1.21 -2.85 -1.91
C LEU A 31 -1.08 -3.99 -2.93
N MET A 32 -1.12 -5.23 -2.45
CA MET A 32 -1.05 -6.45 -3.25
C MET A 32 -2.43 -6.98 -3.66
N SER A 33 -3.53 -6.30 -3.30
CA SER A 33 -4.91 -6.72 -3.56
C SER A 33 -5.22 -8.17 -3.12
N LEU A 34 -4.70 -8.59 -1.97
CA LEU A 34 -4.87 -9.96 -1.47
C LEU A 34 -6.25 -10.18 -0.84
N GLY A 35 -6.68 -11.44 -0.79
CA GLY A 35 -7.94 -11.85 -0.20
C GLY A 35 -7.84 -12.18 1.30
N ASN A 36 -8.85 -12.92 1.79
CA ASN A 36 -8.98 -13.29 3.20
C ASN A 36 -7.83 -14.17 3.73
N GLU A 37 -7.11 -14.86 2.84
CA GLU A 37 -5.92 -15.64 3.17
C GLU A 37 -4.78 -14.78 3.75
N ALA A 38 -4.76 -13.49 3.45
CA ALA A 38 -3.75 -12.56 3.94
C ALA A 38 -4.14 -11.85 5.24
N ARG A 39 -5.29 -12.20 5.83
CA ARG A 39 -5.83 -11.54 7.02
C ARG A 39 -4.88 -11.72 8.22
N MET A 40 -4.38 -10.60 8.74
CA MET A 40 -3.44 -10.62 9.87
C MET A 40 -4.09 -11.15 11.16
N ASN A 41 -5.32 -10.74 11.48
CA ASN A 41 -6.00 -11.16 12.70
C ASN A 41 -7.52 -11.34 12.50
N PHE A 42 -8.11 -12.31 13.18
CA PHE A 42 -9.57 -12.48 13.30
C PHE A 42 -9.96 -12.45 14.78
N PRO A 43 -10.45 -11.30 15.29
CA PRO A 43 -10.84 -11.16 16.69
C PRO A 43 -11.83 -12.24 17.15
N GLY A 44 -11.61 -12.80 18.34
CA GLY A 44 -12.46 -13.83 18.93
C GLY A 44 -12.22 -15.25 18.40
N LYS A 45 -11.25 -15.46 17.51
CA LYS A 45 -10.82 -16.79 17.04
C LYS A 45 -9.44 -17.14 17.62
N VAL A 46 -9.26 -18.41 17.96
CA VAL A 46 -8.04 -18.94 18.57
C VAL A 46 -7.21 -19.68 17.52
N GLY A 47 -5.90 -19.42 17.49
CA GLY A 47 -4.92 -20.11 16.65
C GLY A 47 -4.93 -19.67 15.17
N GLY A 48 -3.77 -19.76 14.52
CA GLY A 48 -3.62 -19.54 13.07
C GLY A 48 -3.63 -18.08 12.58
N TYR A 49 -3.67 -17.09 13.48
CA TYR A 49 -3.59 -15.66 13.17
C TYR A 49 -2.23 -15.08 13.54
N TRP A 50 -1.95 -13.87 13.07
CA TRP A 50 -0.68 -13.16 13.21
C TRP A 50 0.48 -13.82 12.45
N CYS A 51 0.16 -14.75 11.55
CA CYS A 51 1.13 -15.55 10.82
C CYS A 51 1.38 -15.06 9.39
N TRP A 52 0.62 -14.05 8.91
CA TRP A 52 0.80 -13.57 7.54
C TRP A 52 2.19 -12.94 7.37
N ARG A 53 2.86 -13.35 6.30
CA ARG A 53 4.17 -12.82 5.88
C ARG A 53 4.13 -12.60 4.38
N PHE A 54 4.66 -11.47 3.93
CA PHE A 54 4.89 -11.26 2.51
C PHE A 54 6.15 -12.00 2.05
N ASN A 55 6.28 -12.17 0.74
CA ASN A 55 7.54 -12.48 0.09
C ASN A 55 7.86 -11.41 -0.96
N TRP A 56 9.13 -11.23 -1.30
CA TRP A 56 9.56 -10.18 -2.23
C TRP A 56 9.03 -10.34 -3.65
N GLN A 57 8.69 -11.56 -4.07
CA GLN A 57 8.10 -11.79 -5.40
C GLN A 57 6.69 -11.21 -5.53
N MET A 58 6.00 -10.97 -4.40
CA MET A 58 4.70 -10.31 -4.37
C MET A 58 4.81 -8.77 -4.48
N VAL A 59 5.98 -8.20 -4.22
CA VAL A 59 6.21 -6.74 -4.25
C VAL A 59 6.61 -6.32 -5.66
N HIS A 60 5.61 -6.21 -6.53
CA HIS A 60 5.79 -5.82 -7.91
C HIS A 60 6.12 -4.32 -8.06
N SER A 61 6.91 -3.96 -9.08
CA SER A 61 7.33 -2.58 -9.35
C SER A 61 6.18 -1.61 -9.65
N ASN A 62 5.04 -2.12 -10.13
CA ASN A 62 3.85 -1.29 -10.36
C ASN A 62 3.25 -0.75 -9.05
N ILE A 63 3.47 -1.42 -7.90
CA ILE A 63 2.95 -0.96 -6.60
C ILE A 63 3.60 0.37 -6.22
N SER A 64 4.93 0.45 -6.30
CA SER A 64 5.65 1.69 -5.98
C SER A 64 5.30 2.81 -6.95
N GLN A 65 5.18 2.50 -8.25
CA GLN A 65 4.79 3.49 -9.25
C GLN A 65 3.39 4.07 -8.98
N ARG A 66 2.39 3.23 -8.71
CA ARG A 66 1.03 3.69 -8.35
C ARG A 66 1.03 4.49 -7.06
N LEU A 67 1.83 4.11 -6.05
CA LEU A 67 1.93 4.87 -4.81
C LEU A 67 2.54 6.25 -5.04
N ILE A 68 3.61 6.36 -5.84
CA ILE A 68 4.21 7.64 -6.22
C ILE A 68 3.18 8.55 -6.90
N GLU A 69 2.42 8.02 -7.87
CA GLU A 69 1.36 8.78 -8.54
C GLU A 69 0.30 9.30 -7.55
N LEU A 70 -0.13 8.49 -6.57
CA LEU A 70 -1.09 8.92 -5.56
C LEU A 70 -0.51 9.96 -4.60
N VAL A 71 0.75 9.79 -4.20
CA VAL A 71 1.49 10.76 -3.37
C VAL A 71 1.59 12.11 -4.10
N GLU A 72 1.91 12.09 -5.40
CA GLU A 72 1.98 13.27 -6.26
C GLU A 72 0.64 13.97 -6.40
N ILE A 73 -0.39 13.23 -6.83
CA ILE A 73 -1.72 13.79 -7.11
C ILE A 73 -2.36 14.42 -5.87
N TYR A 74 -2.14 13.83 -4.69
CA TYR A 74 -2.77 14.26 -3.44
C TYR A 74 -1.84 15.02 -2.49
N GLY A 75 -0.65 15.40 -2.94
CA GLY A 75 0.25 16.27 -2.18
C GLY A 75 0.74 15.66 -0.87
N ARG A 76 1.01 14.34 -0.85
CA ARG A 76 1.46 13.61 0.34
C ARG A 76 2.96 13.35 0.38
N PHE A 77 3.76 14.14 -0.35
CA PHE A 77 5.22 14.05 -0.28
C PHE A 77 5.73 14.54 1.08
N PRO A 78 6.87 14.00 1.55
CA PRO A 78 7.60 14.61 2.65
C PRO A 78 7.94 16.06 2.30
N ALA A 79 7.64 16.99 3.21
CA ALA A 79 7.91 18.42 3.01
C ALA A 79 9.39 18.74 2.70
N ASP A 80 10.32 17.85 3.09
CA ASP A 80 11.76 18.08 3.02
C ASP A 80 12.48 17.30 1.89
N GLN A 81 11.75 16.62 1.00
CA GLN A 81 12.36 15.93 -0.15
C GLN A 81 11.94 16.57 -1.49
N PRO A 82 12.87 17.20 -2.24
CA PRO A 82 12.56 17.66 -3.59
C PRO A 82 12.27 16.46 -4.49
N ALA A 83 11.32 16.62 -5.41
CA ALA A 83 10.84 15.59 -6.34
C ALA A 83 11.91 14.92 -7.21
N SER A 84 13.17 15.39 -7.19
CA SER A 84 14.29 14.88 -7.97
C SER A 84 15.26 13.98 -7.21
N SER A 85 15.03 13.69 -5.92
CA SER A 85 15.93 12.86 -5.11
C SER A 85 15.58 11.37 -5.17
N GLN A 86 15.75 10.75 -6.34
CA GLN A 86 15.73 9.28 -6.44
C GLN A 86 17.04 8.73 -5.85
N GLN A 87 17.04 8.41 -4.55
CA GLN A 87 18.08 7.55 -3.99
C GLN A 87 17.72 6.09 -4.28
N SER A 88 18.60 5.41 -5.02
CA SER A 88 18.58 3.97 -5.21
C SER A 88 18.66 3.30 -3.83
N ILE A 89 17.55 2.75 -3.35
CA ILE A 89 17.58 1.88 -2.19
C ILE A 89 18.08 0.52 -2.70
N GLU A 90 19.35 0.20 -2.43
CA GLU A 90 19.84 -1.16 -2.57
C GLU A 90 19.12 -2.01 -1.52
N VAL A 91 18.12 -2.77 -1.97
CA VAL A 91 17.46 -3.77 -1.13
C VAL A 91 18.43 -4.94 -1.01
N GLU A 92 19.21 -4.96 0.06
CA GLU A 92 20.06 -6.10 0.40
C GLU A 92 19.16 -7.32 0.64
N GLN A 93 19.27 -8.31 -0.24
CA GLN A 93 18.46 -9.51 -0.19
C GLN A 93 18.91 -10.37 1.00
N ALA A 94 17.99 -10.59 1.95
CA ALA A 94 18.11 -11.55 3.04
C ALA A 94 17.26 -12.79 2.75
#